data_AF-A0A9R1P182-F1
#
_entry.id   AF-A0A9R1P182-F1
#
_cell.length_a   1.000
_cell.length_b   1.000
_cell.length_c   1.000
_cell.angle_alpha   90.00
_cell.angle_beta   90.00
_cell.angle_gamma   90.00
#
_symmetry.space_group_name_H-M   'P 1'
#
loop_
_entity.id
_entity.type
_entity.pdbx_description
1 polymer ?
#
loop_
_entity_poly.entity_id
_entity_poly.type
_entity_poly.pdbx_seq_one_letter_code
_entity_poly.pdbx_strand_id
1 'polypeptide(L)'
;MAAAMAMVIMLAALAILAPSARGLDRAEFPPGFLFGAATSSYQIEGAYLEDGKGLSNWDVFTHTQSREINDGRNGDVADDHYHRFMVQS
;
A
#
# COMPACT_ATOMS: atom_id res chain seq x y z
N MET A 1 -36.30 15.72 -36.51
CA MET A 1 -35.93 16.87 -35.64
C MET A 1 -36.10 16.54 -34.16
N ALA A 2 -37.27 16.07 -33.71
CA ALA A 2 -37.54 15.74 -32.30
C ALA A 2 -36.63 14.64 -31.70
N ALA A 3 -36.38 13.54 -32.42
CA ALA A 3 -35.52 12.45 -31.92
C ALA A 3 -34.04 12.87 -31.71
N ALA A 4 -33.52 13.74 -32.59
CA ALA A 4 -32.17 14.28 -32.46
C ALA A 4 -32.05 15.21 -31.23
N MET A 5 -33.08 16.02 -30.96
CA MET A 5 -33.13 16.87 -29.77
C MET A 5 -33.19 16.05 -28.47
N ALA A 6 -33.96 14.96 -28.45
CA ALA A 6 -34.03 14.07 -27.29
C ALA A 6 -32.68 13.37 -27.00
N MET A 7 -31.95 12.97 -28.04
CA MET A 7 -30.62 12.36 -27.89
C MET A 7 -29.59 13.36 -27.34
N VAL A 8 -29.60 14.61 -27.82
CA VAL A 8 -28.71 15.67 -27.31
C VAL A 8 -29.00 16.00 -25.85
N ILE A 9 -30.28 16.06 -25.47
CA ILE A 9 -30.69 16.29 -24.07
C ILE A 9 -30.24 15.13 -23.17
N MET A 10 -30.38 13.88 -23.61
CA MET A 10 -29.91 12.72 -22.84
C MET A 10 -28.38 12.68 -22.69
N LEU A 11 -27.62 13.06 -23.73
CA LEU A 11 -26.15 13.12 -23.66
C LEU A 11 -25.66 14.26 -22.74
N ALA A 12 -26.32 15.42 -22.77
CA ALA A 12 -26.03 16.51 -21.86
C ALA A 12 -26.36 16.16 -20.40
N ALA A 13 -27.51 15.52 -20.16
CA ALA A 13 -27.89 15.02 -18.85
C ALA A 13 -26.90 13.98 -18.30
N LEU A 14 -26.41 13.07 -19.16
CA LEU A 14 -25.40 12.09 -18.79
C LEU A 14 -24.06 12.73 -18.45
N ALA A 15 -23.65 13.80 -19.13
CA ALA A 15 -22.42 14.54 -18.82
C ALA A 15 -22.51 15.36 -17.51
N ILE A 16 -23.71 15.82 -17.13
CA ILE A 16 -23.95 16.55 -15.87
C ILE A 16 -24.06 15.58 -14.68
N LEU A 17 -24.62 14.40 -14.89
CA LEU A 17 -24.77 13.34 -13.88
C LEU A 17 -23.55 12.41 -13.80
N ALA A 18 -22.61 12.49 -14.74
CA ALA A 18 -21.34 11.79 -14.67
C ALA A 18 -20.55 12.36 -13.48
N PRO A 19 -20.21 11.54 -12.47
CA PRO A 19 -19.35 12.00 -11.40
C PRO A 19 -18.00 12.38 -12.01
N SER A 20 -17.63 13.66 -11.93
CA SER A 20 -16.27 14.09 -12.19
C SER A 20 -15.41 13.58 -11.05
N ALA A 21 -14.95 12.33 -11.14
CA ALA A 21 -13.90 11.81 -10.28
C ALA A 21 -12.63 12.61 -10.59
N ARG A 22 -12.41 13.71 -9.87
CA ARG A 22 -11.14 14.43 -9.85
C ARG A 22 -10.32 13.90 -8.69
N GLY A 23 -9.02 13.73 -8.91
CA GLY A 23 -8.08 13.36 -7.86
C GLY A 23 -7.97 14.46 -6.81
N LEU A 24 -7.68 14.06 -5.57
CA LEU A 24 -7.40 14.99 -4.48
C LEU A 24 -6.03 15.64 -4.67
N ASP A 25 -5.96 16.96 -4.52
CA ASP A 25 -4.71 17.72 -4.52
C ASP A 25 -4.20 17.95 -3.10
N ARG A 26 -2.87 18.09 -2.92
CA ARG A 26 -2.30 18.45 -1.62
C ARG A 26 -2.77 19.80 -1.10
N ALA A 27 -3.13 20.72 -2.01
CA ALA A 27 -3.66 22.04 -1.68
C ALA A 27 -5.01 21.99 -0.94
N GLU A 28 -5.70 20.83 -0.95
CA GLU A 28 -6.95 20.63 -0.21
C GLU A 28 -6.71 20.34 1.29
N PHE A 29 -5.46 20.13 1.71
CA PHE A 29 -5.07 19.90 3.11
C PHE A 29 -4.44 21.16 3.72
N PRO A 30 -4.50 21.35 5.06
CA PRO A 30 -3.87 22.49 5.72
C PRO A 30 -2.38 22.62 5.38
N PRO A 31 -1.83 23.85 5.31
CA PRO A 31 -0.40 24.05 5.12
C PRO A 31 0.41 23.28 6.18
N GLY A 32 1.37 22.48 5.72
CA GLY A 32 2.21 21.65 6.61
C GLY A 32 1.60 20.30 6.99
N PHE A 33 0.48 19.88 6.39
CA PHE A 33 -0.06 18.54 6.61
C PHE A 33 0.99 17.47 6.22
N LEU A 34 1.28 16.56 7.15
CA LEU A 34 2.27 15.51 6.95
C LEU A 34 1.63 14.28 6.32
N PHE A 35 2.12 13.91 5.14
CA PHE A 35 1.83 12.62 4.52
C PHE A 35 3.04 11.71 4.72
N GLY A 36 2.79 10.51 5.22
CA GLY A 36 3.83 9.51 5.45
C GLY A 36 3.37 8.12 5.06
N ALA A 37 4.32 7.20 5.05
CA ALA A 37 4.08 5.76 5.00
C ALA A 37 4.57 5.14 6.32
N ALA A 38 4.11 3.93 6.62
CA ALA A 38 4.51 3.19 7.81
C ALA A 38 4.85 1.74 7.43
N THR A 39 5.74 1.15 8.21
CA THR A 39 6.20 -0.25 8.09
C THR A 39 6.31 -0.85 9.49
N SER A 40 6.63 -2.14 9.59
CA SER A 40 6.99 -2.78 10.86
C SER A 40 8.18 -3.72 10.69
N SER A 41 9.01 -3.86 11.73
CA SER A 41 10.30 -4.54 11.65
C SER A 41 10.25 -5.94 11.04
N TYR A 42 9.46 -6.86 11.61
CA TYR A 42 9.38 -8.24 11.10
C TYR A 42 8.85 -8.34 9.65
N GLN A 43 8.06 -7.36 9.21
CA GLN A 43 7.48 -7.37 7.87
C GLN A 43 8.46 -6.91 6.79
N ILE A 44 9.50 -6.14 7.12
CA ILE A 44 10.38 -5.53 6.10
C ILE A 44 11.87 -5.74 6.32
N GLU A 45 12.34 -5.91 7.57
CA GLU A 45 13.78 -5.86 7.86
C GLU A 45 14.53 -7.07 7.32
N GLY A 46 14.07 -8.29 7.62
CA GLY A 46 14.85 -9.50 7.38
C GLY A 46 15.97 -9.67 8.39
N ALA A 47 17.11 -10.20 7.93
CA ALA A 47 18.34 -10.37 8.72
C ALA A 47 18.11 -11.08 10.06
N TYR A 48 17.24 -12.10 10.07
CA TYR A 48 16.64 -12.61 11.30
C TYR A 48 17.62 -13.24 12.32
N LEU A 49 18.82 -13.65 11.87
CA LEU A 49 19.91 -14.21 12.67
C LEU A 49 21.23 -13.44 12.52
N GLU A 50 21.19 -12.23 12.00
CA GLU A 50 22.39 -11.44 11.74
C GLU A 50 22.72 -10.52 12.93
N ASP A 51 24.00 -10.14 13.03
CA ASP A 51 24.52 -9.10 13.92
C ASP A 51 24.06 -9.15 15.39
N GLY A 52 23.80 -10.37 15.87
CA GLY A 52 23.40 -10.62 17.27
C GLY A 52 21.92 -10.36 17.56
N LYS A 53 21.06 -10.27 16.54
CA LYS A 53 19.61 -10.21 16.73
C LYS A 53 19.11 -11.43 17.52
N GLY A 54 18.29 -11.16 18.54
CA GLY A 54 17.55 -12.18 19.27
C GLY A 54 16.30 -12.66 18.51
N LEU A 55 15.85 -13.88 18.81
CA LEU A 55 14.59 -14.39 18.26
C LEU A 55 13.39 -13.67 18.88
N SER A 56 12.49 -13.21 18.00
CA SER A 56 11.16 -12.74 18.34
C SER A 56 10.17 -13.91 18.39
N ASN A 57 8.98 -13.65 18.94
CA ASN A 57 7.88 -14.61 18.88
C ASN A 57 7.48 -14.95 17.43
N TRP A 58 7.57 -14.01 16.49
CA TRP A 58 7.25 -14.22 15.09
C TRP A 58 8.28 -15.11 14.38
N ASP A 59 9.56 -14.97 14.71
CA ASP A 59 10.61 -15.89 14.23
C ASP A 59 10.25 -17.33 14.64
N VAL A 60 9.94 -17.55 15.92
CA VAL A 60 9.59 -18.89 16.44
C VAL A 60 8.29 -19.40 15.82
N PHE A 61 7.25 -18.56 15.75
CA PHE A 61 5.93 -18.96 15.24
C PHE A 61 6.01 -19.40 13.78
N THR A 62 6.60 -18.60 12.90
CA THR A 62 6.66 -18.92 11.47
C THR A 62 7.51 -20.14 11.16
N HIS A 63 8.56 -20.40 11.95
CA HIS A 63 9.39 -21.61 11.82
C HIS A 63 8.75 -22.87 12.40
N THR A 64 7.92 -22.76 13.44
CA THR A 64 7.32 -23.91 14.11
C THR A 64 5.92 -24.25 13.59
N GLN A 65 5.19 -23.26 13.07
CA GLN A 65 3.79 -23.35 12.66
C GLN A 65 3.60 -22.80 11.24
N SER A 66 4.51 -23.13 10.32
CA SER A 66 4.47 -22.62 8.93
C SER A 66 3.16 -22.91 8.20
N ARG A 67 2.45 -24.00 8.55
CA ARG A 67 1.13 -24.32 7.97
C ARG A 67 0.03 -23.31 8.31
N GLU A 68 0.21 -22.52 9.38
CA GLU A 68 -0.71 -21.45 9.77
C GLU A 68 -0.45 -20.16 8.98
N ILE A 69 0.66 -20.10 8.23
CA ILE A 69 0.94 -19.03 7.27
C ILE A 69 0.41 -19.45 5.91
N ASN A 70 -0.36 -18.56 5.26
CA ASN A 70 -1.09 -18.86 4.02
C ASN A 70 -0.23 -19.49 2.91
N ASP A 71 1.06 -19.13 2.83
CA ASP A 71 2.02 -19.66 1.86
C ASP A 71 3.25 -20.31 2.51
N GLY A 72 3.19 -20.56 3.81
CA GLY A 72 4.28 -21.20 4.56
C GLY A 72 5.57 -20.39 4.69
N ARG A 73 5.57 -19.09 4.33
CA ARG A 73 6.77 -18.24 4.39
C ARG A 73 7.02 -17.66 5.79
N ASN A 74 8.21 -17.13 5.97
CA ASN A 74 8.67 -16.45 7.18
C ASN A 74 9.24 -15.06 6.84
N GLY A 75 9.70 -14.34 7.87
CA GLY A 75 10.28 -13.00 7.76
C GLY A 75 11.80 -13.00 7.68
N ASP A 76 12.44 -14.12 7.35
CA ASP A 76 13.90 -14.28 7.46
C ASP A 76 14.66 -13.25 6.62
N VAL A 77 14.12 -12.98 5.42
CA VAL A 77 14.62 -11.98 4.48
C VAL A 77 13.65 -10.80 4.33
N ALA A 78 12.33 -11.07 4.30
CA ALA A 78 11.30 -10.03 4.08
C ALA A 78 11.59 -9.16 2.83
N ASP A 79 11.57 -7.84 2.95
CA ASP A 79 11.96 -6.90 1.89
C ASP A 79 13.47 -6.60 1.87
N ASP A 80 14.22 -7.24 2.77
CA ASP A 80 15.65 -7.05 3.00
C ASP A 80 16.01 -5.60 3.36
N HIS A 81 15.09 -4.90 4.04
CA HIS A 81 15.26 -3.49 4.37
C HIS A 81 16.40 -3.29 5.37
N TYR A 82 16.79 -4.29 6.15
CA TYR A 82 17.96 -4.22 7.02
C TYR A 82 19.22 -3.84 6.22
N HIS A 83 19.43 -4.48 5.07
CA HIS A 83 20.56 -4.18 4.17
C HIS A 83 20.27 -3.04 3.21
N ARG A 84 18.99 -2.85 2.83
CA ARG A 84 18.56 -1.98 1.74
C ARG A 84 17.89 -0.69 2.19
N PHE A 85 18.02 -0.31 3.46
CA PHE A 85 17.42 0.93 3.99
C PHE A 85 17.92 2.19 3.28
N MET A 86 19.15 2.16 2.74
CA MET A 86 19.66 3.18 1.84
C MET A 86 19.45 2.74 0.40
N VAL A 87 18.64 3.49 -0.33
CA VAL A 87 18.61 3.42 -1.80
C VAL A 87 19.88 4.09 -2.31
N GLN A 88 20.77 3.35 -2.96
CA GLN A 88 21.84 3.96 -3.77
C GLN A 88 21.18 4.60 -4.99
N SER A 89 21.14 5.93 -5.03
CA SER A 89 20.67 6.75 -6.16
C SER A 89 21.77 7.04 -7.15
#